data_AF-V9M6A3-F1
#
_entry.id   AF-V9M6A3-F1
#
_cell.length_a   1.000
_cell.length_b   1.000
_cell.length_c   1.000
_cell.angle_alpha   90.00
_cell.angle_beta   90.00
_cell.angle_gamma   90.00
#
_symmetry.space_group_name_H-M   'P 1'
#
loop_
_entity.id
_entity.type
_entity.pdbx_description
1 polymer ?
#
loop_
_entity_poly.entity_id
_entity_poly.type
_entity_poly.pdbx_seq_one_letter_code
_entity_poly.pdbx_strand_id
1 'polypeptide(L)'
;MLGSIAEVQTGPFGSQLKNEQYITGGTPVITVEHINAFRIQNIDYPSVTEDDRQRLARYSLNAGDIVFTRVGSVDLSAYVKPENQGWLFSSRMLRVRVSTVEVDSLFLSYFFRQE
;
A
#
# COMPACT_ATOMS: atom_id res chain seq x y z
N MET A 1 -16.18 14.85 -3.18
CA MET A 1 -15.79 14.08 -1.96
C MET A 1 -14.87 12.96 -2.43
N LEU A 2 -13.76 12.63 -1.74
CA LEU A 2 -12.77 11.67 -2.28
C LEU A 2 -13.38 10.33 -2.72
N GLY A 3 -14.40 9.84 -2.00
CA GLY A 3 -15.10 8.59 -2.33
C GLY A 3 -15.83 8.57 -3.68
N SER A 4 -16.02 9.71 -4.35
CA SER A 4 -16.59 9.75 -5.71
C SER A 4 -15.53 9.54 -6.81
N ILE A 5 -14.24 9.66 -6.48
CA ILE A 5 -13.13 9.60 -7.43
C ILE A 5 -12.07 8.54 -7.10
N ALA A 6 -12.10 8.00 -5.89
CA ALA A 6 -11.14 7.00 -5.44
C ALA A 6 -11.75 6.01 -4.45
N GLU A 7 -11.26 4.77 -4.53
CA GLU A 7 -11.50 3.72 -3.56
C GLU A 7 -10.47 3.81 -2.43
N VAL A 8 -10.94 3.75 -1.18
CA VAL A 8 -10.08 3.69 0.00
C VAL A 8 -10.18 2.30 0.62
N GLN A 9 -9.06 1.58 0.67
CA GLN A 9 -8.96 0.27 1.28
C GLN A 9 -8.02 0.35 2.49
N THR A 10 -8.56 0.11 3.67
CA THR A 10 -7.74 -0.09 4.87
C THR A 10 -7.04 -1.45 4.80
N GLY A 11 -5.83 -1.52 5.36
CA GLY A 11 -5.08 -2.77 5.47
C GLY A 11 -5.86 -3.84 6.24
N PRO A 12 -5.43 -5.11 6.14
CA PRO A 12 -6.13 -6.23 6.77
C PRO A 12 -6.34 -6.01 8.27
N PHE A 13 -7.58 -6.05 8.75
CA PHE A 13 -7.89 -6.00 10.18
C PHE A 13 -7.80 -7.39 10.81
N GLY A 14 -7.22 -7.46 12.01
CA GLY A 14 -7.24 -8.65 12.89
C GLY A 14 -6.50 -9.87 12.33
N SER A 15 -5.21 -10.02 12.68
CA SER A 15 -4.42 -11.27 12.56
C SER A 15 -4.44 -12.04 11.22
N GLN A 16 -4.97 -11.47 10.12
CA GLN A 16 -4.98 -12.15 8.81
C GLN A 16 -3.56 -12.36 8.26
N LEU A 17 -2.60 -11.61 8.79
CA LEU A 17 -1.16 -11.84 8.73
C LEU A 17 -0.66 -11.90 10.18
N LYS A 18 -0.24 -13.09 10.63
CA LYS A 18 0.52 -13.25 11.88
C LYS A 18 2.00 -13.15 11.57
N ASN A 19 2.81 -12.73 12.56
CA ASN A 19 4.25 -12.61 12.38
C ASN A 19 4.92 -13.92 11.94
N GLU A 20 4.34 -15.08 12.30
CA GLU A 20 4.87 -16.39 11.90
C GLU A 20 4.66 -16.72 10.40
N GLN A 21 3.82 -15.97 9.68
CA GLN A 21 3.54 -16.19 8.26
C GLN A 21 4.49 -15.43 7.33
N TYR A 22 5.36 -14.59 7.89
CA TYR A 22 6.36 -13.89 7.09
C TYR A 22 7.53 -14.82 6.74
N ILE A 23 7.85 -14.83 5.46
CA ILE A 23 8.99 -15.53 4.86
C ILE A 23 9.91 -14.52 4.17
N THR A 24 11.05 -15.00 3.68
CA THR A 24 11.93 -14.28 2.76
C THR A 24 11.74 -14.78 1.33
N GLY A 25 11.95 -13.93 0.32
CA GLY A 25 11.89 -14.31 -1.09
C GLY A 25 10.50 -14.61 -1.66
N GLY A 26 9.43 -14.22 -0.95
CA GLY A 26 8.04 -14.34 -1.40
C GLY A 26 7.48 -13.03 -1.98
N THR A 27 6.17 -12.84 -1.86
CA THR A 27 5.53 -11.56 -2.22
C THR A 27 5.75 -10.52 -1.12
N PRO A 28 6.35 -9.35 -1.40
CA PRO A 28 6.64 -8.36 -0.37
C PRO A 28 5.38 -7.75 0.26
N VAL A 29 5.49 -7.40 1.55
CA VAL A 29 4.48 -6.68 2.31
C VAL A 29 5.03 -5.33 2.77
N ILE A 30 4.40 -4.25 2.32
CA ILE A 30 4.74 -2.88 2.72
C ILE A 30 4.24 -2.60 4.13
N THR A 31 5.11 -2.00 4.95
CA THR A 31 4.83 -1.52 6.30
C THR A 31 5.25 -0.06 6.42
N VAL A 32 4.94 0.56 7.56
CA VAL A 32 5.23 1.97 7.85
C VAL A 32 6.72 2.28 7.65
N GLU A 33 7.58 1.35 8.04
CA GLU A 33 9.04 1.47 8.03
C GLU A 33 9.63 1.51 6.60
N HIS A 34 8.88 1.04 5.60
CA HIS A 34 9.31 1.08 4.19
C HIS A 34 8.95 2.39 3.49
N ILE A 35 8.23 3.30 4.15
CA ILE A 35 7.80 4.57 3.55
C ILE A 35 8.73 5.68 3.99
N ASN A 36 9.38 6.34 3.03
CA ASN A 36 10.18 7.53 3.28
C ASN A 36 10.19 8.45 2.06
N ALA A 37 10.16 9.76 2.29
CA ALA A 37 10.26 10.80 1.27
C ALA A 37 9.34 10.55 0.05
N PHE A 38 8.08 10.18 0.31
CA PHE A 38 7.06 9.89 -0.70
C PHE A 38 7.31 8.64 -1.56
N ARG A 39 8.16 7.72 -1.09
CA ARG A 39 8.59 6.54 -1.85
C ARG A 39 8.60 5.29 -0.99
N ILE A 40 8.31 4.17 -1.63
CA ILE A 40 8.60 2.83 -1.10
C ILE A 40 10.11 2.62 -1.23
N GLN A 41 10.79 2.42 -0.11
CA GLN A 41 12.24 2.28 -0.03
C GLN A 41 12.67 0.85 -0.36
N ASN A 42 13.67 0.69 -1.22
CA ASN A 42 14.22 -0.61 -1.57
C ASN A 42 15.14 -1.17 -0.46
N ILE A 43 14.52 -1.65 0.61
CA ILE A 43 15.15 -2.33 1.76
C ILE A 43 14.59 -3.74 1.90
N ASP A 44 15.07 -4.52 2.87
CA ASP A 44 14.53 -5.86 3.10
C ASP A 44 13.05 -5.81 3.48
N TYR A 45 12.24 -6.63 2.80
CA TYR A 45 10.81 -6.70 3.03
C TYR A 45 10.41 -8.04 3.66
N PRO A 46 9.57 -8.04 4.70
CA PRO A 46 8.84 -9.25 5.07
C PRO A 46 7.97 -9.65 3.88
N SER A 47 7.97 -10.93 3.55
CA SER A 47 7.25 -11.45 2.40
C SER A 47 6.27 -12.53 2.81
N VAL A 48 5.33 -12.86 1.94
CA VAL A 48 4.35 -13.93 2.16
C VAL A 48 4.40 -14.96 1.05
N THR A 49 3.83 -16.14 1.32
CA THR A 49 3.66 -17.18 0.33
C THR A 49 2.70 -16.73 -0.79
N GLU A 50 2.75 -17.43 -1.92
CA GLU A 50 1.79 -17.20 -3.02
C GLU A 50 0.34 -17.49 -2.59
N ASP A 51 0.11 -18.51 -1.77
CA ASP A 51 -1.21 -18.84 -1.24
C ASP A 51 -1.76 -17.70 -0.36
N ASP A 52 -0.92 -17.13 0.50
CA ASP A 52 -1.28 -15.95 1.29
C ASP A 52 -1.53 -14.74 0.41
N ARG A 53 -0.72 -14.52 -0.63
CA ARG A 53 -0.95 -13.45 -1.62
C ARG A 53 -2.32 -13.57 -2.27
N GLN A 54 -2.71 -14.78 -2.70
CA GLN A 54 -4.02 -15.02 -3.31
C GLN A 54 -5.16 -14.79 -2.32
N ARG A 55 -5.03 -15.33 -1.10
CA ARG A 55 -6.01 -15.11 -0.01
C ARG A 55 -6.16 -13.62 0.34
N LEU A 56 -5.09 -12.85 0.22
CA LEU A 56 -5.00 -11.43 0.56
C LEU A 56 -5.08 -10.52 -0.68
N ALA A 57 -5.54 -11.02 -1.84
CA ALA A 57 -5.50 -10.30 -3.11
C ALA A 57 -6.17 -8.92 -3.08
N ARG A 58 -7.19 -8.72 -2.24
CA ARG A 58 -7.84 -7.41 -2.03
C ARG A 58 -6.89 -6.32 -1.52
N TYR A 59 -5.81 -6.70 -0.84
CA TYR A 59 -4.78 -5.82 -0.30
C TYR A 59 -3.55 -5.71 -1.21
N SER A 60 -3.65 -6.16 -2.46
CA SER A 60 -2.60 -5.98 -3.45
C SER A 60 -2.53 -4.54 -3.97
N LEU A 61 -1.31 -4.15 -4.32
CA LEU A 61 -0.96 -2.87 -4.89
C LEU A 61 -0.87 -2.96 -6.42
N ASN A 62 -1.34 -1.90 -7.06
CA ASN A 62 -1.23 -1.63 -8.49
C ASN A 62 -0.39 -0.37 -8.69
N ALA A 63 0.34 -0.29 -9.80
CA ALA A 63 0.95 0.97 -10.20
C ALA A 63 -0.11 2.07 -10.27
N GLY A 64 0.18 3.23 -9.69
CA GLY A 64 -0.78 4.34 -9.57
C GLY A 64 -1.56 4.37 -8.26
N ASP A 65 -1.47 3.33 -7.43
CA ASP A 65 -1.99 3.42 -6.06
C ASP A 65 -1.19 4.41 -5.23
N ILE A 66 -1.82 4.93 -4.18
CA ILE A 66 -1.18 5.75 -3.17
C ILE A 66 -1.39 5.04 -1.83
N VAL A 67 -0.30 4.70 -1.14
CA VAL A 67 -0.38 4.11 0.19
C VAL A 67 -0.08 5.15 1.25
N PHE A 68 -0.84 5.13 2.35
CA PHE A 68 -0.65 5.98 3.51
C PHE A 68 -0.49 5.13 4.75
N THR A 69 0.27 5.65 5.70
CA THR A 69 0.34 5.14 7.07
C THR A 69 -0.93 5.53 7.84
N ARG A 70 -1.42 4.65 8.71
CA ARG A 70 -2.64 4.87 9.53
C ARG A 70 -2.33 5.12 11.01
N VAL A 71 -1.13 4.77 11.47
CA VAL A 71 -0.72 4.82 12.88
C VAL A 71 0.74 5.25 12.96
N GLY A 72 1.06 6.12 13.93
CA GLY A 72 2.40 6.69 14.12
C GLY A 72 2.53 8.02 13.38
N SER A 73 3.26 8.03 12.26
CA SER A 73 3.41 9.19 11.37
C SER A 73 2.25 9.24 10.39
N VAL A 74 1.11 9.81 10.78
CA VAL A 74 -0.16 9.81 10.01
C VAL A 74 -0.05 10.47 8.62
N ASP A 75 1.09 11.11 8.32
CA ASP A 75 1.27 11.94 7.12
C ASP A 75 2.22 11.33 6.07
N LEU A 76 2.76 10.13 6.31
CA LEU A 76 3.63 9.48 5.34
C LEU A 76 2.80 8.74 4.28
N SER A 77 3.03 9.10 3.03
CA SER A 77 2.48 8.43 1.87
C SER A 77 3.56 8.01 0.89
N ALA A 78 3.23 7.11 -0.03
CA ALA A 78 4.06 6.81 -1.20
C ALA A 78 3.21 6.50 -2.41
N TYR A 79 3.71 6.93 -3.57
CA TYR A 79 3.16 6.54 -4.87
C TYR A 79 3.70 5.17 -5.29
N VAL A 80 2.80 4.25 -5.63
CA VAL A 80 3.13 2.89 -6.03
C VAL A 80 3.58 2.87 -7.49
N LYS A 81 4.80 2.37 -7.72
CA LYS A 81 5.40 2.25 -9.05
C LYS A 81 5.18 0.86 -9.64
N PRO A 82 5.43 0.67 -10.95
CA PRO A 82 5.35 -0.65 -11.60
C PRO A 82 6.17 -1.75 -10.91
N GLU A 83 7.32 -1.41 -10.33
CA GLU A 83 8.17 -2.35 -9.58
C GLU A 83 7.51 -2.94 -8.32
N ASN A 84 6.48 -2.28 -7.77
CA ASN A 84 5.75 -2.71 -6.57
C ASN A 84 4.42 -3.41 -6.90
N GLN A 85 4.16 -3.68 -8.18
CA GLN A 85 2.90 -4.27 -8.58
C GLN A 85 2.73 -5.68 -7.99
N GLY A 86 1.53 -5.96 -7.45
CA GLY A 86 1.20 -7.23 -6.81
C GLY A 86 1.69 -7.36 -5.37
N TRP A 87 2.46 -6.40 -4.85
CA TRP A 87 2.88 -6.38 -3.45
C TRP A 87 1.67 -6.13 -2.54
N LEU A 88 1.78 -6.50 -1.27
CA LEU A 88 0.71 -6.27 -0.28
C LEU A 88 1.05 -5.08 0.62
N PHE A 89 0.07 -4.61 1.40
CA PHE A 89 0.29 -3.62 2.47
C PHE A 89 -0.30 -4.09 3.80
N SER A 90 0.36 -3.69 4.88
CA SER A 90 0.04 -4.13 6.24
C SER A 90 -1.21 -3.47 6.83
N SER A 91 -1.69 -4.01 7.94
CA SER A 91 -2.84 -3.51 8.73
C SER A 91 -2.71 -2.05 9.21
N ARG A 92 -1.46 -1.56 9.32
CA ARG A 92 -1.13 -0.19 9.74
C ARG A 92 -1.16 0.80 8.59
N MET A 93 -1.60 0.39 7.40
CA MET A 93 -1.65 1.22 6.21
C MET A 93 -3.06 1.30 5.62
N LEU A 94 -3.26 2.24 4.72
CA LEU A 94 -4.42 2.33 3.84
C LEU A 94 -3.94 2.61 2.40
N ARG A 95 -4.74 2.19 1.43
CA ARG A 95 -4.53 2.43 0.01
C ARG A 95 -5.63 3.34 -0.50
N VAL A 96 -5.25 4.34 -1.28
CA VAL A 96 -6.13 5.12 -2.15
C VAL A 96 -5.85 4.70 -3.59
N ARG A 97 -6.90 4.26 -4.29
CA ARG A 97 -6.84 3.89 -5.70
C ARG A 97 -7.82 4.75 -6.47
N VAL A 98 -7.34 5.52 -7.43
CA VAL A 98 -8.21 6.31 -8.30
C VAL A 98 -9.12 5.39 -9.11
N SER A 99 -10.41 5.65 -9.10
CA SER A 99 -11.44 4.83 -9.75
C SER A 99 -12.00 5.45 -11.03
N THR A 100 -11.49 6.63 -11.43
CA THR A 100 -11.95 7.38 -12.61
C THR A 100 -10.79 7.69 -13.55
N VAL A 101 -11.10 7.89 -14.83
CA VAL A 101 -10.13 8.36 -15.83
C VAL A 101 -9.94 9.88 -15.83
N GLU A 102 -10.79 10.62 -15.11
CA GLU A 102 -10.77 12.08 -15.07
C GLU A 102 -9.69 12.62 -14.13
N VAL A 103 -9.18 11.78 -13.23
CA VAL A 103 -8.19 12.16 -12.23
C VAL A 103 -6.91 11.38 -12.49
N ASP A 104 -5.82 12.11 -12.72
CA ASP A 104 -4.50 11.50 -12.78
C ASP A 104 -4.04 11.12 -11.35
N SER A 105 -3.68 9.86 -11.17
CA SER A 105 -3.26 9.34 -9.86
C SER A 105 -2.00 10.01 -9.32
N LEU A 106 -1.07 10.38 -10.20
CA LEU A 106 0.17 11.05 -9.82
C LEU A 106 -0.11 12.49 -9.38
N PHE A 107 -0.99 13.21 -10.09
CA PHE A 107 -1.48 14.51 -9.66
C PHE A 107 -2.12 14.44 -8.27
N LEU A 108 -3.04 13.50 -8.05
CA LEU A 108 -3.69 13.31 -6.76
C LEU A 108 -2.67 13.00 -5.65
N SER A 109 -1.64 12.22 -5.98
CA SER A 109 -0.55 11.89 -5.06
C SER A 109 0.25 13.14 -4.64
N TYR A 110 0.51 14.06 -5.56
CA TYR A 110 1.16 15.35 -5.24
C TYR A 110 0.25 16.27 -4.44
N PHE A 111 -1.05 16.28 -4.72
CA PHE A 111 -2.02 17.05 -3.96
C PHE A 111 -2.02 16.65 -2.48
N PHE A 112 -2.05 15.34 -2.19
CA PHE A 112 -1.98 14.83 -0.81
C PHE A 112 -0.65 15.09 -0.09
N ARG A 113 0.40 15.53 -0.80
CA ARG A 113 1.69 15.89 -0.20
C ARG A 113 1.73 17.36 0.28
N GLN A 114 0.82 18.20 -0.21
CA GLN A 114 0.81 19.65 0.10
C GLN A 114 -0.02 20.01 1.33
N GLU A 115 -0.83 19.08 1.82
CA GLU A 115 -1.58 19.17 3.10
C GLU A 115 -0.77 18.50 4.22
#